data_AF-A0A947CB60-F1
#
_entry.id   AF-A0A947CB60-F1
#
_cell.length_a   1.000
_cell.length_b   1.000
_cell.length_c   1.000
_cell.angle_alpha   90.00
_cell.angle_beta   90.00
_cell.angle_gamma   90.00
#
_symmetry.space_group_name_H-M   'P 1'
#
loop_
_entity.id
_entity.type
_entity.pdbx_description
1 polymer ?
#
loop_
_entity_poly.entity_id
_entity_poly.type
_entity_poly.pdbx_seq_one_letter_code
_entity_poly.pdbx_strand_id
1 'polypeptide(L)'
;MNKTLRVTVAALAMTAVSLLVPLTIQAQDPVGLVPTDADAAAIKAPGYSPYAGRSFPTQVFWGDTHVHTNNSLDARGFGVIIGPEEAFRFARGEEVMSSGGEPFKLRRPLDWLVVADHSDGMGAMKEIIAGNPRLLADPTVRGWHNAFKAGGEEAFAATMEVINAFALGNTPEVVLDVDFQQTVWDEYIEIAERFNDPGRFTAMIGYEWTSTEDGNNLHRNVLYRDDGDVARRMVPYTTAESFNPEELWKWMARYEEATGGRVLTLAHNGNMSNGIMFPVETNPATGQPLTGDYAAQRARWEPLYEVTQIKGDGETHPMLSPTDEFADFETLQLGNLNLTVVKEDWMLQYEYARQALKDGLKMEGDLGTNPYKFGMVGSTDTHTALSAVEEENYIGKHAGTEPTAGRWNHPMAKFAGRQYDGWAMSASGYAAVWATDNTRRALWDAIMRKEVYATTGPRILVRFWGGWEFEAADATSRLPAEIGYSKGVPMGGEISGANADGAPTFLVAALKDPYSGNLDRIQIVKGWLDGSGET
;
A
#
# COMPACT_ATOMS: atom_id res chain seq x y z
N MET A 1 -72.17 48.05 30.10
CA MET A 1 -71.65 46.68 29.91
C MET A 1 -70.73 46.66 28.71
N ASN A 2 -69.70 45.82 28.77
CA ASN A 2 -68.77 45.44 27.71
C ASN A 2 -67.52 46.32 27.52
N LYS A 3 -66.54 45.98 28.38
CA LYS A 3 -65.10 45.85 28.09
C LYS A 3 -64.91 45.09 26.74
N THR A 4 -63.86 45.25 25.94
CA THR A 4 -62.45 45.46 26.30
C THR A 4 -61.67 45.97 25.08
N LEU A 5 -60.62 46.72 25.39
CA LEU A 5 -59.60 47.42 24.61
C LEU A 5 -59.02 46.70 23.38
N ARG A 6 -58.80 47.50 22.32
CA ARG A 6 -57.85 47.26 21.23
C ARG A 6 -56.43 47.51 21.72
N VAL A 7 -55.49 46.62 21.40
CA VAL A 7 -54.04 46.90 21.48
C VAL A 7 -53.41 46.55 20.14
N THR A 8 -52.71 47.55 19.61
CA THR A 8 -51.91 47.59 18.40
C THR A 8 -50.70 46.66 18.52
N VAL A 9 -50.44 45.82 17.52
CA VAL A 9 -49.17 45.07 17.41
C VAL A 9 -48.33 45.68 16.29
N ALA A 10 -47.23 46.29 16.69
CA ALA A 10 -46.15 46.73 15.82
C ALA A 10 -45.31 45.53 15.38
N ALA A 11 -44.88 45.53 14.12
CA ALA A 11 -44.00 44.53 13.54
C ALA A 11 -42.60 44.59 14.18
N LEU A 12 -42.12 43.45 14.66
CA LEU A 12 -40.71 43.24 15.03
C LEU A 12 -40.12 42.19 14.09
N ALA A 13 -39.15 42.61 13.27
CA ALA A 13 -38.31 41.71 12.51
C ALA A 13 -37.33 41.02 13.47
N MET A 14 -37.41 39.69 13.56
CA MET A 14 -36.38 38.88 14.23
C MET A 14 -35.43 38.31 13.19
N THR A 15 -34.22 38.84 13.17
CA THR A 15 -33.05 38.28 12.51
C THR A 15 -32.63 37.03 13.30
N ALA A 16 -32.85 35.84 12.73
CA ALA A 16 -32.33 34.61 13.29
C ALA A 16 -30.82 34.54 13.02
N VAL A 17 -30.02 34.87 14.03
CA VAL A 17 -28.57 34.60 14.02
C VAL A 17 -28.39 33.12 14.34
N SER A 18 -28.13 32.33 13.30
CA SER A 18 -27.71 30.94 13.44
C SER A 18 -26.35 30.91 14.13
N LEU A 19 -26.32 30.56 15.41
CA LEU A 19 -25.10 30.22 16.13
C LEU A 19 -24.54 28.92 15.53
N LEU A 20 -23.64 29.07 14.55
CA LEU A 20 -22.69 28.03 14.16
C LEU A 20 -21.82 27.75 15.40
N VAL A 21 -22.14 26.69 16.11
CA VAL A 21 -21.21 26.08 17.06
C VAL A 21 -20.11 25.46 16.20
N PRO A 22 -18.85 25.92 16.27
CA PRO A 22 -17.77 25.19 15.65
C PRO A 22 -17.66 23.86 16.39
N LEU A 23 -17.92 22.76 15.69
CA LEU A 23 -17.42 21.45 16.09
C LEU A 23 -15.91 21.57 16.11
N THR A 24 -15.35 21.84 17.29
CA THR A 24 -13.94 21.63 17.56
C THR A 24 -13.71 20.13 17.46
N ILE A 25 -13.30 19.67 16.29
CA ILE A 25 -12.60 18.40 16.16
C ILE A 25 -11.34 18.58 17.03
N GLN A 26 -11.37 18.05 18.25
CA GLN A 26 -10.14 17.83 19.00
C GLN A 26 -9.35 16.80 18.18
N ALA A 27 -8.37 17.27 17.42
CA ALA A 27 -7.25 16.44 17.02
C ALA A 27 -6.61 15.96 18.32
N GLN A 28 -6.97 14.76 18.77
CA GLN A 28 -6.21 14.06 19.80
C GLN A 28 -4.90 13.66 19.15
N ASP A 29 -3.78 14.17 19.69
CA ASP A 29 -2.44 13.74 19.35
C ASP A 29 -2.39 12.21 19.40
N PRO A 30 -2.21 11.52 18.26
CA PRO A 30 -1.92 10.11 18.29
C PRO A 30 -0.48 10.00 18.78
N VAL A 31 -0.33 9.69 20.08
CA VAL A 31 0.95 9.44 20.78
C VAL A 31 1.76 10.69 21.20
N GLY A 32 1.08 11.65 21.81
CA GLY A 32 1.71 12.65 22.69
C GLY A 32 0.97 12.71 24.02
N LEU A 33 1.44 11.96 25.04
CA LEU A 33 0.97 12.21 26.41
C LEU A 33 1.49 13.59 26.85
N VAL A 34 0.65 14.35 27.58
CA VAL A 34 1.07 15.63 28.19
C VAL A 34 2.34 15.38 29.02
N PRO A 35 3.44 16.11 28.78
CA PRO A 35 4.68 15.93 29.52
C PRO A 35 4.45 16.17 31.02
N THR A 36 5.09 15.36 31.88
CA THR A 36 5.19 15.64 33.32
C THR A 36 6.30 16.63 33.62
N ASP A 37 6.31 17.19 34.83
CA ASP A 37 7.42 18.03 35.33
C ASP A 37 8.77 17.29 35.28
N ALA A 38 8.76 15.96 35.41
CA ALA A 38 9.96 15.14 35.30
C ALA A 38 10.41 14.96 33.83
N ASP A 39 9.46 14.79 32.89
CA ASP A 39 9.77 14.76 31.45
C ASP A 39 10.35 16.11 31.00
N ALA A 40 9.77 17.23 31.45
CA ALA A 40 10.23 18.58 31.13
C ALA A 40 11.68 18.87 31.59
N ALA A 41 12.13 18.22 32.67
CA ALA A 41 13.50 18.37 33.18
C ALA A 41 14.54 17.57 32.38
N ALA A 42 14.13 16.54 31.63
CA ALA A 42 14.99 15.68 30.81
C ALA A 42 15.16 16.18 29.35
N ILE A 43 14.29 17.08 28.91
CA ILE A 43 14.33 17.73 27.59
C ILE A 43 15.47 18.76 27.57
N LYS A 44 16.37 18.66 26.59
CA LYS A 44 17.55 19.54 26.45
C LYS A 44 17.09 20.98 26.17
N ALA A 45 16.94 21.80 27.21
CA ALA A 45 16.19 23.08 27.22
C ALA A 45 16.22 23.92 25.92
N PRO A 46 15.21 23.82 25.05
CA PRO A 46 14.93 24.78 24.01
C PRO A 46 13.76 25.66 24.49
N GLY A 47 14.06 26.76 25.21
CA GLY A 47 13.04 27.71 25.67
C GLY A 47 11.95 27.12 26.61
N TYR A 48 10.89 27.90 26.88
CA TYR A 48 9.78 27.52 27.77
C TYR A 48 8.83 26.45 27.18
N SER A 49 8.72 26.39 25.84
CA SER A 49 7.78 25.49 25.16
C SER A 49 8.47 24.22 24.67
N PRO A 50 8.14 23.03 25.21
CA PRO A 50 8.75 21.75 24.80
C PRO A 50 8.34 21.32 23.38
N TYR A 51 7.49 22.10 22.70
CA TYR A 51 7.04 21.85 21.33
C TYR A 51 7.77 22.72 20.31
N ALA A 52 8.39 23.83 20.74
CA ALA A 52 9.03 24.76 19.84
C ALA A 52 10.28 24.14 19.19
N GLY A 53 10.40 24.28 17.86
CA GLY A 53 11.55 23.76 17.12
C GLY A 53 11.56 22.24 16.92
N ARG A 54 10.48 21.53 17.27
CA ARG A 54 10.34 20.11 16.97
C ARG A 54 10.28 19.88 15.45
N SER A 55 11.16 19.03 14.94
CA SER A 55 11.32 18.78 13.51
C SER A 55 11.32 17.29 13.14
N PHE A 56 10.81 16.44 14.02
CA PHE A 56 10.70 14.99 13.81
C PHE A 56 9.23 14.56 13.77
N PRO A 57 8.90 13.44 13.10
CA PRO A 57 7.54 12.90 13.06
C PRO A 57 6.95 12.67 14.45
N THR A 58 5.71 13.12 14.66
CA THR A 58 4.96 12.86 15.92
C THR A 58 3.61 12.22 15.70
N GLN A 59 3.20 12.04 14.45
CA GLN A 59 1.93 11.44 14.09
C GLN A 59 2.17 10.23 13.20
N VAL A 60 1.37 9.19 13.43
CA VAL A 60 1.23 8.11 12.47
C VAL A 60 0.04 8.42 11.57
N PHE A 61 0.16 8.13 10.29
CA PHE A 61 -0.93 8.22 9.34
C PHE A 61 -1.21 6.85 8.72
N TRP A 62 -2.46 6.43 8.80
CA TRP A 62 -2.95 5.13 8.35
C TRP A 62 -3.49 5.22 6.93
N GLY A 63 -3.04 4.33 6.06
CA GLY A 63 -3.53 4.28 4.69
C GLY A 63 -3.33 2.94 4.04
N ASP A 64 -3.54 2.91 2.73
CA ASP A 64 -3.42 1.74 1.89
C ASP A 64 -2.74 2.17 0.58
N THR A 65 -1.69 1.44 0.21
CA THR A 65 -0.91 1.69 -1.00
C THR A 65 -1.51 1.06 -2.25
N HIS A 66 -2.56 0.25 -2.12
CA HIS A 66 -2.89 -0.74 -3.13
C HIS A 66 -4.39 -1.03 -3.24
N VAL A 67 -5.11 -0.11 -3.89
CA VAL A 67 -6.55 -0.25 -4.17
C VAL A 67 -6.82 -0.12 -5.66
N HIS A 68 -7.54 -1.09 -6.22
CA HIS A 68 -8.00 -1.08 -7.61
C HIS A 68 -9.48 -0.75 -7.69
N THR A 69 -9.84 0.06 -8.68
CA THR A 69 -11.16 0.60 -8.96
C THR A 69 -11.66 0.09 -10.32
N ASN A 70 -12.78 0.64 -10.81
CA ASN A 70 -13.28 0.33 -12.15
C ASN A 70 -12.37 0.83 -13.29
N ASN A 71 -11.32 1.59 -13.00
CA ASN A 71 -10.27 1.91 -13.97
C ASN A 71 -9.34 0.72 -14.19
N SER A 72 -9.08 -0.11 -13.18
CA SER A 72 -8.28 -1.32 -13.35
C SER A 72 -9.00 -2.34 -14.22
N LEU A 73 -8.26 -2.89 -15.18
CA LEU A 73 -8.75 -3.77 -16.22
C LEU A 73 -9.39 -5.05 -15.65
N ASP A 74 -8.69 -5.72 -14.75
CA ASP A 74 -9.14 -6.99 -14.18
C ASP A 74 -10.20 -6.79 -13.09
N ALA A 75 -10.07 -5.75 -12.25
CA ALA A 75 -11.07 -5.37 -11.26
C ALA A 75 -12.40 -5.09 -11.95
N ARG A 76 -12.38 -4.32 -13.04
CA ARG A 76 -13.58 -4.10 -13.84
C ARG A 76 -14.10 -5.39 -14.49
N GLY A 77 -13.20 -6.26 -14.98
CA GLY A 77 -13.55 -7.58 -15.50
C GLY A 77 -14.22 -8.48 -14.44
N PHE A 78 -13.80 -8.41 -13.19
CA PHE A 78 -14.43 -9.10 -12.07
C PHE A 78 -15.75 -8.47 -11.60
N GLY A 79 -16.18 -7.36 -12.21
CA GLY A 79 -17.49 -6.75 -12.01
C GLY A 79 -17.48 -5.46 -11.20
N VAL A 80 -16.31 -4.91 -10.83
CA VAL A 80 -16.24 -3.65 -10.06
C VAL A 80 -16.86 -2.51 -10.85
N ILE A 81 -17.79 -1.78 -10.24
CA ILE A 81 -18.41 -0.59 -10.83
C ILE A 81 -17.97 0.72 -10.16
N ILE A 82 -17.32 0.61 -9.01
CA ILE A 82 -16.92 1.74 -8.16
C ILE A 82 -15.66 2.41 -8.73
N GLY A 83 -15.68 3.74 -8.90
CA GLY A 83 -14.56 4.50 -9.45
C GLY A 83 -13.63 5.10 -8.39
N PRO A 84 -12.56 5.80 -8.82
CA PRO A 84 -11.61 6.45 -7.90
C PRO A 84 -12.25 7.47 -6.95
N GLU A 85 -13.28 8.19 -7.39
CA GLU A 85 -13.97 9.18 -6.55
C GLU A 85 -14.63 8.50 -5.34
N GLU A 86 -15.39 7.43 -5.56
CA GLU A 86 -16.01 6.68 -4.47
C GLU A 86 -14.97 5.98 -3.58
N ALA A 87 -13.85 5.51 -4.14
CA ALA A 87 -12.76 4.93 -3.36
C ALA A 87 -12.19 5.95 -2.36
N PHE A 88 -11.94 7.19 -2.79
CA PHE A 88 -11.48 8.26 -1.89
C PHE A 88 -12.54 8.67 -0.87
N ARG A 89 -13.83 8.74 -1.25
CA ARG A 89 -14.94 8.99 -0.32
C ARG A 89 -14.99 7.92 0.78
N PHE A 90 -14.91 6.65 0.39
CA PHE A 90 -14.89 5.52 1.31
C PHE A 90 -13.72 5.58 2.30
N ALA A 91 -12.50 5.82 1.79
CA ALA A 91 -11.31 5.98 2.62
C ALA A 91 -11.46 7.15 3.61
N ARG A 92 -12.12 8.24 3.23
CA ARG A 92 -12.45 9.37 4.12
C ARG A 92 -13.57 9.09 5.12
N GLY A 93 -14.12 7.87 5.14
CA GLY A 93 -15.17 7.43 6.06
C GLY A 93 -16.59 7.80 5.63
N GLU A 94 -16.79 8.19 4.38
CA GLU A 94 -18.12 8.33 3.79
C GLU A 94 -18.72 6.93 3.54
N GLU A 95 -20.05 6.85 3.53
CA GLU A 95 -20.76 5.63 3.12
C GLU A 95 -20.86 5.62 1.58
N VAL A 96 -20.55 4.48 0.97
CA VAL A 96 -20.63 4.25 -0.47
C VAL A 96 -21.40 2.95 -0.74
N MET A 97 -21.82 2.73 -1.98
CA MET A 97 -22.44 1.46 -2.38
C MET A 97 -21.38 0.52 -2.96
N SER A 98 -21.34 -0.73 -2.48
CA SER A 98 -20.49 -1.79 -3.03
C SER A 98 -20.93 -2.17 -4.46
N SER A 99 -20.13 -2.96 -5.18
CA SER A 99 -20.51 -3.36 -6.55
C SER A 99 -21.71 -4.33 -6.55
N GLY A 100 -21.87 -5.10 -5.48
CA GLY A 100 -23.03 -5.94 -5.18
C GLY A 100 -24.26 -5.17 -4.68
N GLY A 101 -24.14 -3.86 -4.44
CA GLY A 101 -25.26 -3.00 -4.05
C GLY A 101 -25.52 -2.93 -2.54
N GLU A 102 -24.53 -3.24 -1.70
CA GLU A 102 -24.62 -3.09 -0.25
C GLU A 102 -24.05 -1.74 0.20
N PRO A 103 -24.68 -1.02 1.15
CA PRO A 103 -24.07 0.18 1.74
C PRO A 103 -22.85 -0.22 2.59
N PHE A 104 -21.72 0.44 2.35
CA PHE A 104 -20.44 0.10 2.95
C PHE A 104 -19.73 1.32 3.50
N LYS A 105 -19.12 1.18 4.68
CA LYS A 105 -18.41 2.27 5.36
C LYS A 105 -17.29 1.73 6.25
N LEU A 106 -16.17 2.44 6.30
CA LEU A 106 -15.10 2.14 7.26
C LEU A 106 -15.51 2.46 8.69
N ARG A 107 -15.10 1.58 9.62
CA ARG A 107 -15.24 1.83 11.07
C ARG A 107 -14.50 3.09 11.49
N ARG A 108 -13.35 3.36 10.86
CA ARG A 108 -12.56 4.60 11.02
C ARG A 108 -12.01 5.03 9.65
N PRO A 109 -12.05 6.33 9.33
CA PRO A 109 -11.44 6.83 8.09
C PRO A 109 -9.94 6.53 8.06
N LEU A 110 -9.38 6.40 6.87
CA LEU A 110 -7.95 6.44 6.60
C LEU A 110 -7.48 7.89 6.48
N ASP A 111 -6.20 8.10 6.73
CA ASP A 111 -5.53 9.39 6.60
C ASP A 111 -5.07 9.64 5.15
N TRP A 112 -4.84 8.57 4.39
CA TRP A 112 -4.42 8.65 2.99
C TRP A 112 -4.76 7.37 2.22
N LEU A 113 -4.81 7.47 0.90
CA LEU A 113 -5.06 6.35 0.00
C LEU A 113 -4.27 6.51 -1.30
N VAL A 114 -3.74 5.40 -1.82
CA VAL A 114 -3.31 5.27 -3.22
C VAL A 114 -4.37 4.44 -3.96
N VAL A 115 -4.95 5.02 -5.00
CA VAL A 115 -5.63 4.23 -6.03
C VAL A 115 -4.57 3.77 -7.01
N ALA A 116 -4.30 2.48 -7.03
CA ALA A 116 -3.19 1.85 -7.74
C ALA A 116 -3.71 1.00 -8.90
N ASP A 117 -4.62 1.54 -9.71
CA ASP A 117 -5.13 0.83 -10.89
C ASP A 117 -3.98 0.41 -11.82
N HIS A 118 -4.14 -0.75 -12.46
CA HIS A 118 -3.17 -1.25 -13.45
C HIS A 118 -2.93 -0.22 -14.56
N SER A 119 -1.65 0.10 -14.83
CA SER A 119 -1.25 0.88 -16.00
C SER A 119 -1.65 0.20 -17.31
N ASP A 120 -1.64 -1.12 -17.28
CA ASP A 120 -1.78 -2.00 -18.43
C ASP A 120 -3.25 -2.11 -18.87
N GLY A 121 -3.63 -1.26 -19.83
CA GLY A 121 -5.00 -1.16 -20.31
C GLY A 121 -5.93 -0.39 -19.36
N MET A 122 -5.37 0.56 -18.60
CA MET A 122 -6.12 1.42 -17.68
C MET A 122 -7.38 2.01 -18.34
N GLY A 123 -8.53 1.77 -17.74
CA GLY A 123 -9.84 2.21 -18.20
C GLY A 123 -10.41 1.44 -19.40
N ALA A 124 -9.62 0.62 -20.10
CA ALA A 124 -10.04 -0.02 -21.34
C ALA A 124 -11.19 -0.99 -21.13
N MET A 125 -11.21 -1.74 -20.02
CA MET A 125 -12.30 -2.68 -19.74
C MET A 125 -13.67 -2.00 -19.60
N LYS A 126 -13.72 -0.74 -19.11
CA LYS A 126 -14.97 0.04 -19.09
C LYS A 126 -15.51 0.25 -20.50
N GLU A 127 -14.63 0.62 -21.43
CA GLU A 127 -14.95 0.87 -22.83
C GLU A 127 -15.30 -0.41 -23.59
N ILE A 128 -14.62 -1.51 -23.30
CA ILE A 128 -14.95 -2.84 -23.84
C ILE A 128 -16.36 -3.22 -23.42
N ILE A 129 -16.70 -3.11 -22.14
CA ILE A 129 -18.05 -3.43 -21.63
C ILE A 129 -19.10 -2.45 -22.21
N ALA A 130 -18.78 -1.16 -22.33
CA ALA A 130 -19.65 -0.15 -22.93
C ALA A 130 -19.89 -0.35 -24.43
N GLY A 131 -19.03 -1.14 -25.09
CA GLY A 131 -19.14 -1.48 -26.51
C GLY A 131 -18.54 -0.42 -27.44
N ASN A 132 -17.43 0.19 -27.03
CA ASN A 132 -16.72 1.20 -27.82
C ASN A 132 -16.39 0.68 -29.24
N PRO A 133 -16.94 1.28 -30.31
CA PRO A 133 -16.78 0.75 -31.67
C PRO A 133 -15.33 0.68 -32.17
N ARG A 134 -14.42 1.50 -31.63
CA ARG A 134 -12.99 1.45 -31.98
C ARG A 134 -12.35 0.19 -31.41
N LEU A 135 -12.61 -0.12 -30.15
CA LEU A 135 -12.09 -1.33 -29.50
C LEU A 135 -12.72 -2.59 -30.11
N LEU A 136 -14.04 -2.58 -30.36
CA LEU A 136 -14.77 -3.71 -30.94
C LEU A 136 -14.42 -3.99 -32.42
N ALA A 137 -13.60 -3.15 -33.06
CA ALA A 137 -13.06 -3.46 -34.38
C ALA A 137 -12.19 -4.72 -34.34
N ASP A 138 -11.48 -4.95 -33.23
CA ASP A 138 -10.73 -6.17 -32.96
C ASP A 138 -11.68 -7.34 -32.63
N PRO A 139 -11.57 -8.50 -33.32
CA PRO A 139 -12.44 -9.65 -33.10
C PRO A 139 -12.34 -10.25 -31.69
N THR A 140 -11.16 -10.26 -31.08
CA THR A 140 -10.92 -10.79 -29.73
C THR A 140 -11.64 -9.91 -28.71
N VAL A 141 -11.43 -8.59 -28.80
CA VAL A 141 -12.11 -7.63 -27.92
C VAL A 141 -13.63 -7.66 -28.09
N ARG A 142 -14.12 -7.88 -29.32
CA ARG A 142 -15.55 -8.10 -29.56
C ARG A 142 -16.08 -9.37 -28.91
N GLY A 143 -15.28 -10.44 -28.88
CA GLY A 143 -15.55 -11.67 -28.15
C GLY A 143 -15.74 -11.39 -26.65
N TRP A 144 -14.78 -10.67 -26.04
CA TRP A 144 -14.85 -10.28 -24.63
C TRP A 144 -16.10 -9.44 -24.33
N HIS A 145 -16.40 -8.44 -25.14
CA HIS A 145 -17.62 -7.64 -24.98
C HIS A 145 -18.90 -8.49 -24.99
N ASN A 146 -19.02 -9.43 -25.94
CA ASN A 146 -20.18 -10.31 -26.02
C ASN A 146 -20.31 -11.21 -24.78
N ALA A 147 -19.19 -11.71 -24.25
CA ALA A 147 -19.17 -12.50 -23.03
C ALA A 147 -19.59 -11.68 -21.81
N PHE A 148 -19.10 -10.45 -21.66
CA PHE A 148 -19.55 -9.54 -20.59
C PHE A 148 -21.03 -9.17 -20.70
N LYS A 149 -21.57 -9.06 -21.91
CA LYS A 149 -23.02 -8.87 -22.11
C LYS A 149 -23.85 -10.10 -21.74
N ALA A 150 -23.30 -11.30 -21.89
CA ALA A 150 -23.96 -12.53 -21.44
C ALA A 150 -23.96 -12.61 -19.90
N GLY A 151 -22.89 -12.13 -19.25
CA GLY A 151 -22.73 -12.17 -17.80
C GLY A 151 -22.33 -13.56 -17.30
N GLY A 152 -22.40 -13.78 -15.99
CA GLY A 152 -22.22 -15.11 -15.40
C GLY A 152 -20.86 -15.76 -15.66
N GLU A 153 -20.87 -17.06 -15.93
CA GLU A 153 -19.67 -17.86 -16.17
C GLU A 153 -18.91 -17.42 -17.43
N GLU A 154 -19.63 -16.95 -18.45
CA GLU A 154 -19.04 -16.42 -19.69
C GLU A 154 -18.24 -15.15 -19.42
N ALA A 155 -18.79 -14.22 -18.64
CA ALA A 155 -18.06 -13.02 -18.23
C ALA A 155 -16.83 -13.37 -17.39
N PHE A 156 -16.97 -14.31 -16.44
CA PHE A 156 -15.82 -14.77 -15.63
C PHE A 156 -14.73 -15.42 -16.49
N ALA A 157 -15.11 -16.27 -17.45
CA ALA A 157 -14.17 -16.89 -18.38
C ALA A 157 -13.46 -15.85 -19.26
N ALA A 158 -14.18 -14.84 -19.75
CA ALA A 158 -13.58 -13.74 -20.50
C ALA A 158 -12.61 -12.90 -19.65
N THR A 159 -12.91 -12.69 -18.36
CA THR A 159 -11.97 -12.05 -17.43
C THR A 159 -10.69 -12.85 -17.28
N MET A 160 -10.78 -14.19 -17.15
CA MET A 160 -9.58 -15.05 -17.11
C MET A 160 -8.80 -15.02 -18.42
N GLU A 161 -9.49 -14.95 -19.57
CA GLU A 161 -8.86 -14.83 -20.89
C GLU A 161 -8.10 -13.51 -21.02
N VAL A 162 -8.71 -12.40 -20.58
CA VAL A 162 -8.10 -11.07 -20.56
C VAL A 162 -6.84 -11.08 -19.69
N ILE A 163 -6.92 -11.57 -18.45
CA ILE A 163 -5.77 -11.65 -17.54
C ILE A 163 -4.64 -12.48 -18.17
N ASN A 164 -4.97 -13.62 -18.79
CA ASN A 164 -3.96 -14.43 -19.48
C ASN A 164 -3.36 -13.73 -20.71
N ALA A 165 -4.15 -12.95 -21.46
CA ALA A 165 -3.63 -12.19 -22.59
C ALA A 165 -2.55 -11.20 -22.14
N PHE A 166 -2.76 -10.50 -21.01
CA PHE A 166 -1.76 -9.61 -20.43
C PHE A 166 -0.55 -10.36 -19.88
N ALA A 167 -0.77 -11.42 -19.09
CA ALA A 167 0.32 -12.22 -18.51
C ALA A 167 1.25 -12.86 -19.55
N LEU A 168 0.74 -13.10 -20.76
CA LEU A 168 1.48 -13.71 -21.85
C LEU A 168 1.92 -12.70 -22.93
N GLY A 169 1.77 -11.39 -22.70
CA GLY A 169 2.15 -10.35 -23.66
C GLY A 169 1.37 -10.37 -24.98
N ASN A 170 0.15 -10.93 -24.97
CA ASN A 170 -0.73 -11.11 -26.12
C ASN A 170 -1.93 -10.13 -26.10
N THR A 171 -1.81 -9.01 -25.39
CA THR A 171 -2.85 -7.98 -25.33
C THR A 171 -3.13 -7.38 -26.71
N PRO A 172 -4.40 -7.29 -27.16
CA PRO A 172 -4.73 -6.63 -28.42
C PRO A 172 -4.26 -5.17 -28.45
N GLU A 173 -3.60 -4.75 -29.53
CA GLU A 173 -3.01 -3.40 -29.68
C GLU A 173 -4.03 -2.27 -29.44
N VAL A 174 -5.30 -2.49 -29.82
CA VAL A 174 -6.37 -1.51 -29.60
C VAL A 174 -6.62 -1.15 -28.12
N VAL A 175 -6.20 -2.01 -27.18
CA VAL A 175 -6.30 -1.81 -25.73
C VAL A 175 -5.13 -0.95 -25.19
N LEU A 176 -4.05 -0.83 -25.97
CA LEU A 176 -2.79 -0.19 -25.59
C LEU A 176 -2.64 1.23 -26.17
N ASP A 177 -3.76 1.85 -26.59
CA ASP A 177 -3.76 3.20 -27.15
C ASP A 177 -3.32 4.26 -26.12
N VAL A 178 -2.19 4.91 -26.40
CA VAL A 178 -1.54 5.85 -25.48
C VAL A 178 -2.36 7.12 -25.26
N ASP A 179 -3.06 7.61 -26.29
CA ASP A 179 -3.91 8.82 -26.17
C ASP A 179 -5.11 8.54 -25.23
N PHE A 180 -5.68 7.35 -25.34
CA PHE A 180 -6.71 6.86 -24.42
C PHE A 180 -6.16 6.72 -23.00
N GLN A 181 -5.00 6.08 -22.82
CA GLN A 181 -4.36 5.94 -21.51
C GLN A 181 -4.08 7.30 -20.87
N GLN A 182 -3.55 8.27 -21.63
CA GLN A 182 -3.32 9.64 -21.16
C GLN A 182 -4.63 10.30 -20.70
N THR A 183 -5.73 10.11 -21.44
CA THR A 183 -7.04 10.65 -21.05
C THR A 183 -7.51 10.08 -19.72
N VAL A 184 -7.43 8.76 -19.53
CA VAL A 184 -7.82 8.10 -18.27
C VAL A 184 -6.91 8.53 -17.12
N TRP A 185 -5.61 8.67 -17.38
CA TRP A 185 -4.63 9.15 -16.40
C TRP A 185 -4.92 10.59 -15.94
N ASP A 186 -5.19 11.50 -16.89
CA ASP A 186 -5.55 12.87 -16.58
C ASP A 186 -6.85 12.96 -15.76
N GLU A 187 -7.87 12.18 -16.11
CA GLU A 187 -9.12 12.09 -15.36
C GLU A 187 -8.90 11.59 -13.92
N TYR A 188 -8.10 10.54 -13.74
CA TYR A 188 -7.74 10.04 -12.42
C TYR A 188 -6.99 11.10 -11.59
N ILE A 189 -5.97 11.74 -12.16
CA ILE A 189 -5.23 12.79 -11.46
C ILE A 189 -6.16 13.93 -11.07
N GLU A 190 -7.09 14.34 -11.93
CA GLU A 190 -8.08 15.35 -11.58
C GLU A 190 -8.95 14.93 -10.38
N ILE A 191 -9.37 13.67 -10.31
CA ILE A 191 -10.08 13.14 -9.14
C ILE A 191 -9.16 13.18 -7.90
N ALA A 192 -7.94 12.67 -8.00
CA ALA A 192 -6.99 12.67 -6.88
C ALA A 192 -6.72 14.08 -6.35
N GLU A 193 -6.53 15.06 -7.23
CA GLU A 193 -6.35 16.47 -6.84
C GLU A 193 -7.61 17.06 -6.18
N ARG A 194 -8.82 16.73 -6.64
CA ARG A 194 -10.06 17.16 -5.98
C ARG A 194 -10.22 16.60 -4.57
N PHE A 195 -9.72 15.39 -4.33
CA PHE A 195 -9.84 14.68 -3.05
C PHE A 195 -8.66 14.87 -2.11
N ASN A 196 -7.55 15.44 -2.58
CA ASN A 196 -6.41 15.79 -1.76
C ASN A 196 -6.75 17.01 -0.88
N ASP A 197 -6.82 16.80 0.44
CA ASP A 197 -7.12 17.82 1.45
C ASP A 197 -5.96 17.86 2.47
N PRO A 198 -4.83 18.50 2.13
CA PRO A 198 -3.62 18.49 2.96
C PRO A 198 -3.89 18.87 4.42
N GLY A 199 -3.37 18.04 5.33
CA GLY A 199 -3.59 18.14 6.77
C GLY A 199 -4.79 17.32 7.28
N ARG A 200 -5.65 16.82 6.39
CA ARG A 200 -6.84 16.03 6.73
C ARG A 200 -6.93 14.69 6.01
N PHE A 201 -6.69 14.66 4.71
CA PHE A 201 -6.66 13.45 3.91
C PHE A 201 -5.74 13.64 2.70
N THR A 202 -4.82 12.72 2.48
CA THR A 202 -3.96 12.74 1.29
C THR A 202 -4.43 11.73 0.25
N ALA A 203 -4.83 12.22 -0.92
CA ALA A 203 -4.96 11.39 -2.11
C ALA A 203 -3.58 11.29 -2.79
N MET A 204 -2.88 10.19 -2.51
CA MET A 204 -1.57 9.92 -3.10
C MET A 204 -1.76 9.47 -4.54
N ILE A 205 -1.05 10.12 -5.47
CA ILE A 205 -1.10 9.75 -6.88
C ILE A 205 -0.18 8.53 -7.06
N GLY A 206 -0.72 7.51 -7.71
CA GLY A 206 0.02 6.29 -8.04
C GLY A 206 -0.73 5.41 -9.02
N TYR A 207 -0.07 4.34 -9.43
CA TYR A 207 -0.60 3.28 -10.30
C TYR A 207 0.17 1.99 -10.03
N GLU A 208 -0.37 0.85 -10.45
CA GLU A 208 0.36 -0.43 -10.44
C GLU A 208 0.93 -0.73 -11.84
N TRP A 209 2.23 -1.00 -11.91
CA TRP A 209 2.88 -1.60 -13.08
C TRP A 209 2.83 -3.13 -12.98
N THR A 210 2.15 -3.77 -13.92
CA THR A 210 1.59 -5.13 -13.76
C THR A 210 2.47 -6.20 -14.40
N SER A 211 3.73 -6.30 -13.96
CA SER A 211 4.69 -7.24 -14.55
C SER A 211 4.38 -8.70 -14.23
N THR A 212 4.01 -9.46 -15.26
CA THR A 212 3.42 -10.81 -15.13
C THR A 212 3.96 -11.83 -16.12
N GLU A 213 5.19 -11.66 -16.63
CA GLU A 213 5.77 -12.57 -17.63
C GLU A 213 5.66 -14.05 -17.22
N ASP A 214 5.06 -14.87 -18.08
CA ASP A 214 4.73 -16.29 -17.85
C ASP A 214 3.85 -16.56 -16.60
N GLY A 215 3.16 -15.54 -16.10
CA GLY A 215 2.32 -15.57 -14.91
C GLY A 215 3.06 -15.28 -13.60
N ASN A 216 4.38 -15.06 -13.63
CA ASN A 216 5.18 -14.79 -12.43
C ASN A 216 5.00 -13.34 -11.97
N ASN A 217 4.55 -13.16 -10.73
CA ASN A 217 4.29 -11.83 -10.20
C ASN A 217 5.59 -11.05 -9.93
N LEU A 218 5.73 -9.92 -10.62
CA LEU A 218 6.74 -8.89 -10.38
C LEU A 218 6.09 -7.50 -10.38
N HIS A 219 4.85 -7.37 -9.95
CA HIS A 219 4.17 -6.08 -9.93
C HIS A 219 4.86 -5.07 -9.00
N ARG A 220 4.55 -3.79 -9.24
CA ARG A 220 5.07 -2.65 -8.50
C ARG A 220 4.05 -1.52 -8.44
N ASN A 221 3.77 -1.00 -7.24
CA ASN A 221 3.04 0.25 -7.09
C ASN A 221 4.01 1.43 -7.20
N VAL A 222 3.77 2.35 -8.15
CA VAL A 222 4.56 3.57 -8.34
C VAL A 222 3.84 4.73 -7.67
N LEU A 223 4.53 5.43 -6.77
CA LEU A 223 3.98 6.55 -5.99
C LEU A 223 4.68 7.86 -6.34
N TYR A 224 3.88 8.89 -6.61
CA TYR A 224 4.33 10.22 -6.98
C TYR A 224 4.41 11.13 -5.77
N ARG A 225 5.53 11.83 -5.62
CA ARG A 225 5.73 12.81 -4.54
C ARG A 225 4.98 14.11 -4.76
N ASP A 226 4.89 14.53 -6.01
CA ASP A 226 4.48 15.86 -6.43
C ASP A 226 3.01 15.91 -6.85
N ASP A 227 2.54 17.11 -7.17
CA ASP A 227 1.14 17.37 -7.49
C ASP A 227 0.79 17.02 -8.94
N GLY A 228 -0.50 16.99 -9.23
CA GLY A 228 -1.05 16.51 -10.49
C GLY A 228 -0.52 17.22 -11.74
N ASP A 229 -0.03 18.46 -11.64
CA ASP A 229 0.57 19.20 -12.75
C ASP A 229 1.96 18.67 -13.16
N VAL A 230 2.65 17.98 -12.25
CA VAL A 230 3.91 17.30 -12.51
C VAL A 230 3.65 15.84 -12.90
N ALA A 231 2.80 15.13 -12.14
CA ALA A 231 2.51 13.71 -12.35
C ALA A 231 1.94 13.41 -13.75
N ARG A 232 1.12 14.31 -14.31
CA ARG A 232 0.50 14.10 -15.63
C ARG A 232 1.41 14.31 -16.83
N ARG A 233 2.65 14.78 -16.63
CA ARG A 233 3.55 15.16 -17.73
C ARG A 233 4.09 13.97 -18.52
N MET A 234 4.01 12.77 -17.95
CA MET A 234 4.30 11.52 -18.64
C MET A 234 3.20 10.51 -18.31
N VAL A 235 2.78 9.76 -19.32
CA VAL A 235 1.89 8.61 -19.15
C VAL A 235 2.59 7.54 -18.31
N PRO A 236 1.87 6.82 -17.43
CA PRO A 236 2.40 5.66 -16.72
C PRO A 236 3.10 4.65 -17.64
N TYR A 237 4.24 4.13 -17.20
CA TYR A 237 4.95 3.06 -17.90
C TYR A 237 4.13 1.76 -17.86
N THR A 238 4.12 1.01 -18.97
CA THR A 238 3.35 -0.24 -19.09
C THR A 238 4.24 -1.44 -19.41
N THR A 239 3.72 -2.64 -19.16
CA THR A 239 4.38 -3.90 -19.52
C THR A 239 4.33 -4.23 -21.00
N ALA A 240 3.49 -3.53 -21.77
CA ALA A 240 3.57 -3.54 -23.22
C ALA A 240 4.93 -3.04 -23.74
N GLU A 241 5.64 -2.22 -22.94
CA GLU A 241 7.01 -1.81 -23.22
C GLU A 241 8.03 -2.85 -22.73
N SER A 242 7.90 -3.32 -21.48
CA SER A 242 8.74 -4.38 -20.92
C SER A 242 8.20 -4.93 -19.60
N PHE A 243 8.38 -6.22 -19.35
CA PHE A 243 8.19 -6.86 -18.04
C PHE A 243 9.42 -6.73 -17.10
N ASN A 244 10.53 -6.14 -17.56
CA ASN A 244 11.75 -6.05 -16.75
C ASN A 244 11.69 -4.83 -15.79
N PRO A 245 11.84 -5.03 -14.46
CA PRO A 245 11.89 -3.93 -13.49
C PRO A 245 12.99 -2.90 -13.76
N GLU A 246 14.12 -3.30 -14.34
CA GLU A 246 15.19 -2.37 -14.70
C GLU A 246 14.76 -1.34 -15.76
N GLU A 247 13.80 -1.70 -16.63
CA GLU A 247 13.24 -0.76 -17.61
C GLU A 247 12.23 0.20 -16.96
N LEU A 248 11.47 -0.27 -15.96
CA LEU A 248 10.65 0.62 -15.12
C LEU A 248 11.55 1.64 -14.41
N TRP A 249 12.66 1.22 -13.80
CA TRP A 249 13.61 2.13 -13.13
C TRP A 249 14.22 3.14 -14.09
N LYS A 250 14.51 2.74 -15.34
CA LYS A 250 14.97 3.67 -16.39
C LYS A 250 13.86 4.67 -16.76
N TRP A 251 12.60 4.24 -16.83
CA TRP A 251 11.48 5.15 -17.05
C TRP A 251 11.33 6.14 -15.88
N MET A 252 11.44 5.67 -14.63
CA MET A 252 11.38 6.52 -13.44
C MET A 252 12.49 7.58 -13.45
N ALA A 253 13.72 7.20 -13.83
CA ALA A 253 14.82 8.14 -14.00
C ALA A 253 14.51 9.21 -15.06
N ARG A 254 13.94 8.82 -16.21
CA ARG A 254 13.51 9.76 -17.26
C ARG A 254 12.39 10.68 -16.77
N TYR A 255 11.45 10.16 -15.99
CA TYR A 255 10.40 10.96 -15.37
C TYR A 255 10.98 12.04 -14.46
N GLU A 256 11.90 11.68 -13.55
CA GLU A 256 12.54 12.65 -12.66
C GLU A 256 13.32 13.72 -13.47
N GLU A 257 14.04 13.32 -14.51
CA GLU A 257 14.82 14.22 -15.38
C GLU A 257 13.94 15.18 -16.19
N ALA A 258 12.90 14.66 -16.83
CA ALA A 258 12.06 15.43 -17.76
C ALA A 258 11.08 16.36 -17.04
N THR A 259 10.60 15.97 -15.85
CA THR A 259 9.52 16.68 -15.14
C THR A 259 10.02 17.49 -13.95
N GLY A 260 11.19 17.13 -13.40
CA GLY A 260 11.67 17.60 -12.11
C GLY A 260 10.93 16.99 -10.89
N GLY A 261 9.97 16.09 -11.14
CA GLY A 261 9.23 15.39 -10.11
C GLY A 261 10.02 14.25 -9.48
N ARG A 262 9.43 13.60 -8.47
CA ARG A 262 10.00 12.44 -7.78
C ARG A 262 9.00 11.30 -7.70
N VAL A 263 9.50 10.10 -7.93
CA VAL A 263 8.74 8.85 -7.85
C VAL A 263 9.55 7.80 -7.11
N LEU A 264 8.84 6.91 -6.45
CA LEU A 264 9.39 5.67 -5.92
C LEU A 264 8.47 4.53 -6.33
N THR A 265 8.95 3.31 -6.17
CA THR A 265 8.12 2.14 -6.35
C THR A 265 8.23 1.19 -5.16
N LEU A 266 7.22 0.37 -4.95
CA LEU A 266 7.29 -0.74 -4.01
C LEU A 266 6.89 -2.03 -4.70
N ALA A 267 7.76 -3.03 -4.64
CA ALA A 267 7.41 -4.38 -5.06
C ALA A 267 6.45 -5.00 -4.05
N HIS A 268 5.65 -5.96 -4.50
CA HIS A 268 4.65 -6.58 -3.64
C HIS A 268 4.37 -8.03 -4.03
N ASN A 269 3.95 -8.82 -3.03
CA ASN A 269 3.49 -10.20 -3.20
C ASN A 269 4.49 -11.10 -3.94
N GLY A 270 5.63 -11.35 -3.29
CA GLY A 270 6.58 -12.38 -3.71
C GLY A 270 5.98 -13.79 -3.71
N ASN A 271 4.91 -14.04 -2.96
CA ASN A 271 4.23 -15.35 -2.84
C ASN A 271 3.86 -15.96 -4.20
N MET A 272 3.54 -15.13 -5.20
CA MET A 272 3.15 -15.54 -6.55
C MET A 272 4.22 -15.27 -7.62
N SER A 273 5.47 -15.01 -7.21
CA SER A 273 6.58 -14.74 -8.15
C SER A 273 7.22 -16.02 -8.70
N ASN A 274 7.06 -17.15 -8.01
CA ASN A 274 7.74 -18.41 -8.27
C ASN A 274 9.28 -18.28 -8.26
N GLY A 275 9.77 -17.60 -7.22
CA GLY A 275 11.18 -17.57 -6.86
C GLY A 275 12.01 -16.47 -7.52
N ILE A 276 11.37 -15.46 -8.12
CA ILE A 276 12.07 -14.38 -8.86
C ILE A 276 11.91 -13.00 -8.23
N MET A 277 11.15 -12.86 -7.13
CA MET A 277 10.97 -11.56 -6.47
C MET A 277 12.28 -11.04 -5.88
N PHE A 278 13.03 -11.89 -5.18
CA PHE A 278 14.29 -11.53 -4.50
C PHE A 278 15.48 -12.36 -5.03
N PRO A 279 15.92 -12.16 -6.27
CA PRO A 279 17.07 -12.88 -6.81
C PRO A 279 18.36 -12.55 -6.04
N VAL A 280 19.19 -13.56 -5.76
CA VAL A 280 20.44 -13.36 -4.99
C VAL A 280 21.68 -13.45 -5.88
N GLU A 281 21.69 -14.36 -6.86
CA GLU A 281 22.88 -14.67 -7.65
C GLU A 281 22.73 -14.24 -9.11
N THR A 282 21.59 -14.54 -9.72
CA THR A 282 21.35 -14.39 -11.16
C THR A 282 20.22 -13.39 -11.40
N ASN A 283 20.43 -12.49 -12.35
CA ASN A 283 19.39 -11.59 -12.85
C ASN A 283 18.35 -12.41 -13.63
N PRO A 284 17.07 -12.44 -13.21
CA PRO A 284 16.03 -13.22 -13.89
C PRO A 284 15.81 -12.81 -15.35
N ALA A 285 16.00 -11.53 -15.69
CA ALA A 285 15.77 -11.00 -17.03
C ALA A 285 16.92 -11.31 -18.01
N THR A 286 18.16 -11.41 -17.53
CA THR A 286 19.35 -11.57 -18.41
C THR A 286 20.03 -12.93 -18.29
N GLY A 287 19.75 -13.70 -17.24
CA GLY A 287 20.44 -14.94 -16.91
C GLY A 287 21.92 -14.75 -16.55
N GLN A 288 22.37 -13.50 -16.36
CA GLN A 288 23.73 -13.17 -15.95
C GLN A 288 23.82 -12.96 -14.44
N PRO A 289 25.03 -13.03 -13.83
CA PRO A 289 25.21 -12.67 -12.43
C PRO A 289 24.69 -11.25 -12.13
N LEU A 290 24.13 -11.06 -10.94
CA LEU A 290 23.76 -9.73 -10.47
C LEU A 290 24.99 -8.81 -10.40
N THR A 291 24.77 -7.52 -10.64
CA THR A 291 25.82 -6.50 -10.65
C THR A 291 25.61 -5.50 -9.50
N GLY A 292 26.67 -4.78 -9.14
CA GLY A 292 26.56 -3.66 -8.19
C GLY A 292 25.59 -2.58 -8.67
N ASP A 293 25.52 -2.35 -9.99
CA ASP A 293 24.56 -1.41 -10.58
C ASP A 293 23.11 -1.85 -10.39
N TYR A 294 22.81 -3.16 -10.56
CA TYR A 294 21.48 -3.70 -10.26
C TYR A 294 21.13 -3.47 -8.79
N ALA A 295 22.06 -3.78 -7.87
CA ALA A 295 21.83 -3.63 -6.44
C ALA A 295 21.57 -2.17 -6.05
N ALA A 296 22.38 -1.24 -6.57
CA ALA A 296 22.24 0.20 -6.33
C ALA A 296 20.93 0.76 -6.90
N GLN A 297 20.52 0.33 -8.10
CA GLN A 297 19.28 0.76 -8.72
C GLN A 297 18.07 0.25 -7.93
N ARG A 298 18.06 -1.03 -7.55
CA ARG A 298 16.96 -1.58 -6.74
C ARG A 298 16.83 -0.88 -5.39
N ALA A 299 17.94 -0.68 -4.68
CA ALA A 299 17.95 0.03 -3.39
C ALA A 299 17.46 1.49 -3.51
N ARG A 300 17.71 2.15 -4.64
CA ARG A 300 17.24 3.51 -4.91
C ARG A 300 15.73 3.56 -5.19
N TRP A 301 15.26 2.70 -6.08
CA TRP A 301 13.91 2.81 -6.64
C TRP A 301 12.87 2.04 -5.86
N GLU A 302 13.26 0.98 -5.16
CA GLU A 302 12.38 0.10 -4.38
C GLU A 302 12.66 0.20 -2.87
N PRO A 303 12.49 1.38 -2.24
CA PRO A 303 12.78 1.55 -0.81
C PRO A 303 11.81 0.79 0.10
N LEU A 304 10.69 0.31 -0.41
CA LEU A 304 9.65 -0.41 0.34
C LEU A 304 9.24 -1.72 -0.35
N TYR A 305 8.70 -2.63 0.46
CA TYR A 305 8.02 -3.85 0.04
C TYR A 305 6.66 -3.97 0.73
N GLU A 306 5.61 -4.25 -0.04
CA GLU A 306 4.31 -4.65 0.52
C GLU A 306 4.41 -6.12 0.94
N VAL A 307 4.50 -6.32 2.25
CA VAL A 307 4.80 -7.61 2.85
C VAL A 307 3.56 -8.47 3.03
N THR A 308 2.38 -7.86 3.08
CA THR A 308 1.12 -8.57 3.29
C THR A 308 0.03 -7.91 2.45
N GLN A 309 -0.77 -8.76 1.79
CA GLN A 309 -1.95 -8.37 1.01
C GLN A 309 -2.98 -9.51 0.97
N ILE A 310 -4.14 -9.29 0.33
CA ILE A 310 -5.22 -10.30 0.28
C ILE A 310 -4.75 -11.65 -0.27
N LYS A 311 -3.75 -11.65 -1.17
CA LYS A 311 -3.10 -12.84 -1.74
C LYS A 311 -2.02 -13.43 -0.80
N GLY A 312 -2.21 -13.32 0.52
CA GLY A 312 -1.43 -13.96 1.56
C GLY A 312 -0.31 -13.10 2.15
N ASP A 313 0.16 -13.51 3.31
CA ASP A 313 1.30 -12.89 3.98
C ASP A 313 2.63 -13.34 3.35
N GLY A 314 3.58 -12.41 3.27
CA GLY A 314 4.89 -12.58 2.66
C GLY A 314 6.04 -12.16 3.57
N GLU A 315 5.82 -12.07 4.89
CA GLU A 315 6.87 -11.72 5.85
C GLU A 315 7.86 -12.87 6.02
N THR A 316 7.37 -14.06 6.36
CA THR A 316 8.18 -15.27 6.52
C THR A 316 7.42 -16.55 6.22
N HIS A 317 8.12 -17.67 6.28
CA HIS A 317 7.57 -19.01 6.07
C HIS A 317 8.11 -20.01 7.11
N PRO A 318 7.36 -21.04 7.56
CA PRO A 318 7.86 -22.01 8.53
C PRO A 318 9.10 -22.78 8.08
N MET A 319 9.29 -23.00 6.77
CA MET A 319 10.53 -23.62 6.27
C MET A 319 11.75 -22.70 6.39
N LEU A 320 11.56 -21.38 6.36
CA LEU A 320 12.64 -20.38 6.44
C LEU A 320 12.86 -19.90 7.88
N SER A 321 11.84 -20.00 8.73
CA SER A 321 11.87 -19.62 10.15
C SER A 321 11.29 -20.74 11.04
N PRO A 322 11.92 -21.92 11.08
CA PRO A 322 11.36 -23.09 11.79
C PRO A 322 11.31 -22.95 13.32
N THR A 323 11.96 -21.92 13.87
CA THR A 323 11.96 -21.63 15.32
C THR A 323 11.02 -20.49 15.71
N ASP A 324 10.29 -19.92 14.76
CA ASP A 324 9.31 -18.86 15.01
C ASP A 324 7.89 -19.44 15.00
N GLU A 325 7.23 -19.42 16.16
CA GLU A 325 5.87 -19.94 16.30
C GLU A 325 4.80 -19.18 15.48
N PHE A 326 5.13 -17.99 14.97
CA PHE A 326 4.23 -17.17 14.16
C PHE A 326 4.53 -17.21 12.66
N ALA A 327 5.48 -18.04 12.22
CA ALA A 327 5.87 -18.11 10.82
C ALA A 327 4.79 -18.67 9.89
N ASP A 328 3.77 -19.34 10.43
CA ASP A 328 2.62 -19.86 9.68
C ASP A 328 1.39 -18.94 9.83
N PHE A 329 1.48 -17.74 9.25
CA PHE A 329 0.40 -16.77 9.26
C PHE A 329 -0.09 -16.53 7.82
N GLU A 330 -1.36 -16.83 7.56
CA GLU A 330 -2.07 -16.53 6.30
C GLU A 330 -1.26 -16.80 5.01
N THR A 331 -0.56 -17.94 4.99
CA THR A 331 0.30 -18.35 3.88
C THR A 331 -0.52 -18.78 2.65
N LEU A 332 -0.14 -18.32 1.46
CA LEU A 332 -0.79 -18.68 0.19
C LEU A 332 0.24 -19.16 -0.85
N GLN A 333 0.41 -20.49 -0.98
CA GLN A 333 1.52 -21.12 -1.72
C GLN A 333 1.07 -22.18 -2.71
N LEU A 334 0.22 -21.83 -3.67
CA LEU A 334 -0.20 -22.76 -4.73
C LEU A 334 0.67 -22.70 -5.99
N GLY A 335 1.15 -21.52 -6.35
CA GLY A 335 1.88 -21.28 -7.60
C GLY A 335 1.92 -19.80 -7.95
N ASN A 336 2.18 -19.52 -9.22
CA ASN A 336 2.15 -18.17 -9.80
C ASN A 336 0.71 -17.72 -10.12
N LEU A 337 0.52 -16.46 -10.55
CA LEU A 337 -0.80 -15.81 -10.65
C LEU A 337 -1.83 -16.63 -11.44
N ASN A 338 -1.41 -17.22 -12.56
CA ASN A 338 -2.28 -18.01 -13.44
C ASN A 338 -2.16 -19.54 -13.24
N LEU A 339 -1.50 -19.97 -12.16
CA LEU A 339 -1.30 -21.38 -11.77
C LEU A 339 -0.70 -22.26 -12.89
N THR A 340 0.06 -21.67 -13.80
CA THR A 340 0.77 -22.40 -14.85
C THR A 340 1.97 -23.14 -14.26
N VAL A 341 2.64 -22.52 -13.28
CA VAL A 341 3.75 -23.11 -12.53
C VAL A 341 3.34 -23.25 -11.06
N VAL A 342 3.36 -24.49 -10.56
CA VAL A 342 3.04 -24.80 -9.16
C VAL A 342 4.20 -24.43 -8.25
N LYS A 343 3.90 -24.15 -6.99
CA LYS A 343 4.94 -23.81 -6.01
C LYS A 343 5.85 -25.00 -5.72
N GLU A 344 7.15 -24.75 -5.63
CA GLU A 344 8.17 -25.68 -5.16
C GLU A 344 8.99 -25.06 -4.02
N ASP A 345 9.48 -25.89 -3.10
CA ASP A 345 10.15 -25.44 -1.87
C ASP A 345 11.37 -24.53 -2.13
N TRP A 346 12.12 -24.77 -3.21
CA TRP A 346 13.32 -24.00 -3.53
C TRP A 346 13.00 -22.53 -3.89
N MET A 347 11.77 -22.25 -4.32
CA MET A 347 11.31 -20.90 -4.67
C MET A 347 11.18 -20.02 -3.43
N LEU A 348 10.75 -20.59 -2.31
CA LEU A 348 10.30 -19.86 -1.12
C LEU A 348 11.38 -18.89 -0.58
N GLN A 349 12.65 -19.29 -0.60
CA GLN A 349 13.74 -18.43 -0.11
C GLN A 349 13.85 -17.09 -0.87
N TYR A 350 13.34 -17.01 -2.10
CA TYR A 350 13.38 -15.81 -2.95
C TYR A 350 12.05 -15.05 -2.99
N GLU A 351 11.11 -15.37 -2.09
CA GLU A 351 9.74 -14.83 -2.10
C GLU A 351 9.35 -14.11 -0.80
N TYR A 352 10.05 -14.41 0.31
CA TYR A 352 9.70 -13.93 1.64
C TYR A 352 10.64 -12.82 2.13
N ALA A 353 10.06 -11.76 2.68
CA ALA A 353 10.76 -10.52 3.02
C ALA A 353 11.87 -10.73 4.06
N ARG A 354 11.63 -11.56 5.08
CA ARG A 354 12.61 -11.83 6.14
C ARG A 354 13.87 -12.51 5.59
N GLN A 355 13.71 -13.45 4.65
CA GLN A 355 14.84 -14.09 4.00
C GLN A 355 15.56 -13.11 3.07
N ALA A 356 14.83 -12.30 2.31
CA ALA A 356 15.42 -11.25 1.47
C ALA A 356 16.26 -10.25 2.28
N LEU A 357 15.79 -9.84 3.47
CA LEU A 357 16.57 -8.97 4.37
C LEU A 357 17.88 -9.61 4.81
N LYS A 358 17.89 -10.92 5.08
CA LYS A 358 19.11 -11.68 5.41
C LYS A 358 20.04 -11.77 4.21
N ASP A 359 19.52 -12.16 3.05
CA ASP A 359 20.30 -12.28 1.83
C ASP A 359 20.91 -10.94 1.42
N GLY A 360 20.18 -9.84 1.62
CA GLY A 360 20.67 -8.49 1.41
C GLY A 360 21.95 -8.15 2.19
N LEU A 361 22.10 -8.66 3.43
CA LEU A 361 23.32 -8.48 4.22
C LEU A 361 24.53 -9.14 3.55
N LYS A 362 24.34 -10.34 2.99
CA LYS A 362 25.38 -11.06 2.24
C LYS A 362 25.70 -10.33 0.93
N MET A 363 24.67 -9.93 0.19
CA MET A 363 24.80 -9.24 -1.10
C MET A 363 25.52 -7.90 -0.98
N GLU A 364 25.42 -7.21 0.15
CA GLU A 364 26.15 -5.96 0.37
C GLU A 364 27.66 -6.13 0.27
N GLY A 365 28.21 -7.24 0.79
CA GLY A 365 29.63 -7.56 0.67
C GLY A 365 30.06 -7.86 -0.76
N ASP A 366 29.20 -8.54 -1.52
CA ASP A 366 29.51 -9.01 -2.89
C ASP A 366 29.29 -7.91 -3.95
N LEU A 367 28.24 -7.10 -3.80
CA LEU A 367 27.77 -6.13 -4.79
C LEU A 367 28.03 -4.67 -4.38
N GLY A 368 28.47 -4.43 -3.14
CA GLY A 368 28.75 -3.09 -2.60
C GLY A 368 27.49 -2.30 -2.20
N THR A 369 26.29 -2.87 -2.33
CA THR A 369 25.04 -2.27 -1.89
C THR A 369 24.06 -3.38 -1.53
N ASN A 370 23.32 -3.22 -0.43
CA ASN A 370 22.22 -4.10 -0.06
C ASN A 370 20.94 -3.71 -0.84
N PRO A 371 20.47 -4.52 -1.83
CA PRO A 371 19.25 -4.21 -2.57
C PRO A 371 17.96 -4.43 -1.77
N TYR A 372 18.02 -5.17 -0.67
CA TYR A 372 16.87 -5.62 0.12
C TYR A 372 16.74 -4.90 1.45
N LYS A 373 17.43 -3.76 1.61
CA LYS A 373 17.27 -2.85 2.76
C LYS A 373 16.01 -1.99 2.64
N PHE A 374 14.87 -2.63 2.42
CA PHE A 374 13.57 -1.99 2.26
C PHE A 374 12.83 -1.86 3.61
N GLY A 375 11.88 -0.92 3.68
CA GLY A 375 10.86 -0.87 4.72
C GLY A 375 9.66 -1.72 4.32
N MET A 376 8.74 -1.99 5.26
CA MET A 376 7.58 -2.85 5.00
C MET A 376 6.27 -2.09 5.17
N VAL A 377 5.32 -2.38 4.28
CA VAL A 377 3.93 -1.91 4.38
C VAL A 377 2.97 -3.09 4.24
N GLY A 378 1.80 -2.98 4.88
CA GLY A 378 0.66 -3.84 4.59
C GLY A 378 -0.30 -3.09 3.69
N SER A 379 -0.99 -3.80 2.82
CA SER A 379 -1.94 -3.20 1.89
C SER A 379 -3.06 -4.19 1.58
N THR A 380 -4.09 -3.75 0.87
CA THR A 380 -5.16 -4.68 0.51
C THR A 380 -4.89 -5.43 -0.77
N ASP A 381 -4.40 -4.76 -1.82
CA ASP A 381 -4.60 -5.20 -3.19
C ASP A 381 -6.11 -5.45 -3.42
N THR A 382 -6.99 -4.55 -2.99
CA THR A 382 -8.42 -4.75 -3.25
C THR A 382 -8.71 -4.58 -4.73
N HIS A 383 -9.59 -5.42 -5.27
CA HIS A 383 -10.25 -5.22 -6.56
C HIS A 383 -11.75 -5.04 -6.30
N THR A 384 -12.08 -4.22 -5.31
CA THR A 384 -13.44 -3.82 -4.95
C THR A 384 -13.59 -2.31 -4.89
N ALA A 385 -12.51 -1.55 -5.06
CA ALA A 385 -12.35 -0.14 -4.72
C ALA A 385 -12.47 0.21 -3.23
N LEU A 386 -12.58 -0.80 -2.34
CA LEU A 386 -12.88 -0.62 -0.93
C LEU A 386 -11.75 -1.19 -0.07
N SER A 387 -10.92 -0.31 0.48
CA SER A 387 -9.83 -0.64 1.41
C SER A 387 -10.34 -1.09 2.79
N ALA A 388 -10.92 -2.29 2.87
CA ALA A 388 -11.62 -2.78 4.05
C ALA A 388 -10.95 -4.05 4.60
N VAL A 389 -10.07 -3.87 5.60
CA VAL A 389 -9.25 -4.95 6.19
C VAL A 389 -9.77 -5.46 7.53
N GLU A 390 -10.69 -4.73 8.18
CA GLU A 390 -11.24 -5.19 9.47
C GLU A 390 -12.05 -6.47 9.26
N GLU A 391 -11.88 -7.48 10.11
CA GLU A 391 -12.46 -8.82 9.92
C GLU A 391 -14.00 -8.78 9.88
N GLU A 392 -14.62 -7.92 10.69
CA GLU A 392 -16.07 -7.69 10.67
C GLU A 392 -16.56 -6.89 9.45
N ASN A 393 -15.65 -6.32 8.68
CA ASN A 393 -15.89 -5.46 7.51
C ASN A 393 -15.18 -5.97 6.25
N TYR A 394 -14.68 -7.21 6.25
CA TYR A 394 -13.92 -7.76 5.13
C TYR A 394 -14.85 -8.16 3.97
N ILE A 395 -14.63 -7.52 2.82
CA ILE A 395 -15.52 -7.61 1.66
C ILE A 395 -15.02 -8.59 0.58
N GLY A 396 -13.82 -9.15 0.72
CA GLY A 396 -13.22 -10.05 -0.29
C GLY A 396 -12.31 -9.33 -1.27
N LYS A 397 -11.72 -10.10 -2.19
CA LYS A 397 -10.77 -9.59 -3.18
C LYS A 397 -11.44 -8.80 -4.29
N HIS A 398 -12.59 -9.24 -4.80
CA HIS A 398 -13.24 -8.65 -5.98
C HIS A 398 -14.75 -8.76 -5.95
N ALA A 399 -15.47 -8.11 -6.87
CA ALA A 399 -16.95 -8.05 -6.85
C ALA A 399 -17.62 -9.44 -6.82
N GLY A 400 -17.09 -10.43 -7.55
CA GLY A 400 -17.56 -11.83 -7.46
C GLY A 400 -17.39 -12.53 -6.09
N THR A 401 -16.58 -11.97 -5.18
CA THR A 401 -16.42 -12.46 -3.80
C THR A 401 -17.02 -11.50 -2.76
N GLU A 402 -17.84 -10.51 -3.16
CA GLU A 402 -18.57 -9.65 -2.21
C GLU A 402 -19.60 -10.43 -1.34
N PRO A 403 -20.08 -9.84 -0.23
CA PRO A 403 -21.05 -10.45 0.69
C PRO A 403 -22.29 -11.05 0.01
N THR A 404 -22.29 -12.37 -0.13
CA THR A 404 -23.41 -13.16 -0.63
C THR A 404 -23.42 -14.54 0.01
N ALA A 405 -24.57 -15.22 0.01
CA ALA A 405 -24.66 -16.58 0.51
C ALA A 405 -23.76 -17.51 -0.32
N GLY A 406 -22.84 -18.23 0.34
CA GLY A 406 -21.93 -19.17 -0.33
C GLY A 406 -20.68 -18.57 -0.95
N ARG A 407 -20.41 -17.26 -0.77
CA ARG A 407 -19.22 -16.56 -1.33
C ARG A 407 -17.89 -17.27 -1.07
N TRP A 408 -17.75 -17.95 0.08
CA TRP A 408 -16.53 -18.67 0.47
C TRP A 408 -16.13 -19.78 -0.53
N ASN A 409 -17.10 -20.30 -1.30
CA ASN A 409 -16.88 -21.33 -2.31
C ASN A 409 -16.63 -20.76 -3.71
N HIS A 410 -16.79 -19.44 -3.90
CA HIS A 410 -16.39 -18.80 -5.16
C HIS A 410 -14.85 -18.70 -5.19
N PRO A 411 -14.17 -19.20 -6.23
CA PRO A 411 -12.72 -19.08 -6.32
C PRO A 411 -12.31 -17.61 -6.46
N MET A 412 -11.16 -17.24 -5.89
CA MET A 412 -10.53 -15.95 -6.16
C MET A 412 -10.07 -15.88 -7.63
N ALA A 413 -9.48 -16.97 -8.13
CA ALA A 413 -9.11 -17.11 -9.53
C ALA A 413 -9.06 -18.59 -9.92
N LYS A 414 -9.34 -18.90 -11.20
CA LYS A 414 -9.40 -20.28 -11.70
C LYS A 414 -8.83 -20.39 -13.10
N PHE A 415 -7.81 -21.23 -13.26
CA PHE A 415 -7.06 -21.42 -14.50
C PHE A 415 -6.82 -22.91 -14.76
N ALA A 416 -7.17 -23.38 -15.96
CA ALA A 416 -6.85 -24.74 -16.44
C ALA A 416 -7.07 -25.88 -15.40
N GLY A 417 -8.17 -25.85 -14.64
CA GLY A 417 -8.51 -26.88 -13.66
C GLY A 417 -7.88 -26.72 -12.27
N ARG A 418 -7.05 -25.69 -12.06
CA ARG A 418 -6.53 -25.25 -10.75
C ARG A 418 -7.24 -23.96 -10.33
N GLN A 419 -7.31 -23.70 -9.03
CA GLN A 419 -7.89 -22.46 -8.52
C GLN A 419 -7.24 -22.04 -7.21
N TYR A 420 -7.25 -20.73 -6.97
CA TYR A 420 -7.12 -20.17 -5.65
C TYR A 420 -8.51 -20.11 -5.03
N ASP A 421 -8.69 -20.79 -3.91
CA ASP A 421 -9.98 -20.83 -3.21
C ASP A 421 -10.29 -19.48 -2.54
N GLY A 422 -11.56 -19.08 -2.53
CA GLY A 422 -11.96 -17.80 -1.93
C GLY A 422 -11.77 -17.76 -0.40
N TRP A 423 -11.82 -18.90 0.28
CA TRP A 423 -11.61 -18.97 1.74
C TRP A 423 -10.13 -18.92 2.14
N ALA A 424 -9.19 -19.05 1.19
CA ALA A 424 -7.75 -18.98 1.44
C ALA A 424 -7.19 -17.54 1.40
N MET A 425 -8.04 -16.56 1.10
CA MET A 425 -7.67 -15.15 1.06
C MET A 425 -7.47 -14.58 2.46
N SER A 426 -6.51 -13.67 2.59
CA SER A 426 -6.30 -12.85 3.79
C SER A 426 -7.19 -11.59 3.75
N ALA A 427 -7.54 -11.05 4.91
CA ALA A 427 -8.07 -9.69 5.01
C ALA A 427 -6.96 -8.63 4.88
N SER A 428 -5.75 -9.04 5.20
CA SER A 428 -4.50 -8.30 5.18
C SER A 428 -4.52 -7.01 5.99
N GLY A 429 -4.06 -5.89 5.41
CA GLY A 429 -3.49 -4.86 6.23
C GLY A 429 -3.43 -3.44 5.68
N TYR A 430 -3.03 -2.55 6.57
CA TYR A 430 -2.77 -1.13 6.29
C TYR A 430 -1.29 -0.80 6.41
N ALA A 431 -0.93 0.32 5.80
CA ALA A 431 0.34 0.99 5.95
C ALA A 431 0.24 2.07 7.01
N ALA A 432 1.22 2.10 7.92
CA ALA A 432 1.34 3.11 8.96
C ALA A 432 2.60 3.95 8.71
N VAL A 433 2.45 5.27 8.59
CA VAL A 433 3.53 6.18 8.19
C VAL A 433 3.80 7.21 9.28
N TRP A 434 5.01 7.24 9.84
CA TRP A 434 5.44 8.31 10.74
C TRP A 434 5.90 9.53 9.94
N ALA A 435 5.02 10.52 9.81
CA ALA A 435 5.31 11.77 9.12
C ALA A 435 5.13 13.00 10.02
N THR A 436 5.64 14.15 9.57
CA THR A 436 5.46 15.43 10.27
C THR A 436 4.04 15.96 10.10
N ASP A 437 3.43 15.73 8.94
CA ASP A 437 2.13 16.25 8.55
C ASP A 437 1.44 15.30 7.56
N ASN A 438 0.10 15.36 7.46
CA ASN A 438 -0.68 14.63 6.45
C ASN A 438 -0.65 15.37 5.10
N THR A 439 0.49 15.36 4.41
CA THR A 439 0.60 15.89 3.05
C THR A 439 1.27 14.89 2.14
N ARG A 440 0.98 14.93 0.83
CA ARG A 440 1.62 14.08 -0.19
C ARG A 440 3.14 14.05 -0.05
N ARG A 441 3.76 15.22 0.03
CA ARG A 441 5.22 15.35 0.18
C ARG A 441 5.73 14.76 1.50
N ALA A 442 5.10 15.08 2.63
CA ALA A 442 5.56 14.62 3.95
C ALA A 442 5.40 13.10 4.14
N LEU A 443 4.28 12.53 3.65
CA LEU A 443 4.04 11.09 3.64
C LEU A 443 5.01 10.36 2.70
N TRP A 444 5.18 10.86 1.47
CA TRP A 444 6.14 10.30 0.52
C TRP A 444 7.57 10.35 1.06
N ASP A 445 7.98 11.48 1.65
CA ASP A 445 9.33 11.62 2.24
C ASP A 445 9.53 10.66 3.43
N ALA A 446 8.45 10.31 4.16
CA ALA A 446 8.47 9.34 5.27
C ALA A 446 8.58 7.90 4.78
N ILE A 447 7.83 7.59 3.74
CA ILE A 447 7.90 6.35 2.98
C ILE A 447 9.32 6.15 2.43
N MET A 448 9.90 7.16 1.76
CA MET A 448 11.22 7.08 1.14
C MET A 448 12.33 6.81 2.16
N ARG A 449 12.24 7.38 3.37
CA ARG A 449 13.17 7.12 4.47
C ARG A 449 12.81 5.90 5.34
N LYS A 450 11.78 5.14 4.94
CA LYS A 450 11.34 3.88 5.56
C LYS A 450 10.85 4.00 7.00
N GLU A 451 10.35 5.16 7.42
CA GLU A 451 9.68 5.31 8.72
C GLU A 451 8.22 4.86 8.63
N VAL A 452 8.04 3.61 8.21
CA VAL A 452 6.76 2.98 7.91
C VAL A 452 6.71 1.54 8.41
N TYR A 453 5.53 1.05 8.76
CA TYR A 453 5.33 -0.35 9.14
C TYR A 453 4.01 -0.92 8.62
N ALA A 454 3.97 -2.24 8.51
CA ALA A 454 2.81 -3.01 8.14
C ALA A 454 1.97 -3.41 9.37
N THR A 455 0.67 -3.52 9.20
CA THR A 455 -0.26 -4.10 10.20
C THR A 455 -1.29 -4.97 9.51
N THR A 456 -1.62 -6.15 10.04
CA THR A 456 -2.67 -7.05 9.54
C THR A 456 -3.98 -6.88 10.32
N GLY A 457 -4.64 -5.73 10.14
CA GLY A 457 -5.95 -5.41 10.76
C GLY A 457 -5.91 -4.28 11.79
N PRO A 458 -5.40 -4.51 13.02
CA PRO A 458 -5.39 -3.49 14.08
C PRO A 458 -4.47 -2.31 13.78
N ARG A 459 -4.92 -1.09 14.10
CA ARG A 459 -4.13 0.15 13.97
C ARG A 459 -3.23 0.37 15.19
N ILE A 460 -2.32 -0.58 15.43
CA ILE A 460 -1.36 -0.56 16.56
C ILE A 460 -0.30 0.49 16.33
N LEU A 461 -0.04 1.33 17.33
CA LEU A 461 1.05 2.29 17.26
C LEU A 461 2.35 1.60 17.63
N VAL A 462 3.35 1.66 16.75
CA VAL A 462 4.70 1.13 17.00
C VAL A 462 5.73 2.18 16.64
N ARG A 463 6.70 2.40 17.53
CA ARG A 463 7.94 3.13 17.23
C ARG A 463 9.11 2.32 17.73
N PHE A 464 10.16 2.28 16.92
CA PHE A 464 11.37 1.52 17.19
C PHE A 464 12.57 2.36 16.82
N TRP A 465 13.53 2.46 17.74
CA TRP A 465 14.85 3.02 17.49
C TRP A 465 15.91 2.04 17.96
N GLY A 466 17.03 2.04 17.26
CA GLY A 466 18.26 1.38 17.71
C GLY A 466 19.42 2.35 17.80
N GLY A 467 20.33 2.09 18.71
CA GLY A 467 21.50 2.93 18.95
C GLY A 467 22.47 2.27 19.91
N TRP A 468 23.39 3.05 20.44
CA TRP A 468 24.46 2.56 21.32
C TRP A 468 24.36 3.11 22.75
N GLU A 469 23.40 4.00 23.00
CA GLU A 469 23.33 4.83 24.21
C GLU A 469 21.95 4.80 24.89
N PHE A 470 21.04 3.90 24.48
CA PHE A 470 19.79 3.74 25.19
C PHE A 470 20.00 3.01 26.53
N GLU A 471 19.41 3.56 27.58
CA GLU A 471 19.41 3.03 28.94
C GLU A 471 17.97 2.74 29.41
N ALA A 472 17.80 1.93 30.47
CA ALA A 472 16.48 1.56 30.96
C ALA A 472 15.60 2.77 31.35
N ALA A 473 16.20 3.88 31.79
CA ALA A 473 15.48 5.10 32.15
C ALA A 473 14.81 5.77 30.93
N ASP A 474 15.35 5.59 29.72
CA ASP A 474 14.83 6.19 28.48
C ASP A 474 13.42 5.67 28.15
N ALA A 475 13.13 4.42 28.52
CA ALA A 475 11.83 3.79 28.31
C ALA A 475 10.73 4.31 29.27
N THR A 476 11.08 5.12 30.26
CA THR A 476 10.12 5.65 31.26
C THR A 476 9.52 7.01 30.88
N SER A 477 10.06 7.65 29.83
CA SER A 477 9.59 8.93 29.32
C SER A 477 8.23 8.82 28.63
N ARG A 478 7.40 9.86 28.80
CA ARG A 478 6.16 10.02 28.03
C ARG A 478 6.37 10.50 26.59
N LEU A 479 7.60 10.89 26.25
CA LEU A 479 8.01 11.40 24.93
C LEU A 479 9.13 10.53 24.34
N PRO A 480 8.88 9.24 24.06
CA PRO A 480 9.92 8.33 23.59
C PRO A 480 10.56 8.79 22.26
N ALA A 481 9.84 9.56 21.44
CA ALA A 481 10.36 10.10 20.19
C ALA A 481 11.54 11.06 20.38
N GLU A 482 11.47 11.95 21.37
CA GLU A 482 12.55 12.91 21.57
C GLU A 482 13.86 12.21 21.95
N ILE A 483 13.76 11.20 22.82
CA ILE A 483 14.91 10.36 23.20
C ILE A 483 15.36 9.51 22.01
N GLY A 484 14.42 8.89 21.30
CA GLY A 484 14.67 8.05 20.14
C GLY A 484 15.46 8.76 19.05
N TYR A 485 15.02 9.95 18.61
CA TYR A 485 15.70 10.73 17.57
C TYR A 485 16.97 11.44 18.06
N SER A 486 17.18 11.60 19.36
CA SER A 486 18.41 12.23 19.88
C SER A 486 19.53 11.23 20.16
N LYS A 487 19.20 10.00 20.57
CA LYS A 487 20.18 8.96 20.94
C LYS A 487 20.32 7.83 19.91
N GLY A 488 19.40 7.71 18.97
CA GLY A 488 19.36 6.56 18.05
C GLY A 488 18.85 6.88 16.67
N VAL A 489 18.68 5.80 15.91
CA VAL A 489 18.23 5.80 14.53
C VAL A 489 16.85 5.15 14.49
N PRO A 490 15.84 5.79 13.87
CA PRO A 490 14.50 5.20 13.76
C PRO A 490 14.51 3.96 12.86
N MET A 491 13.47 3.14 13.00
CA MET A 491 13.11 2.08 12.06
C MET A 491 13.28 2.52 10.60
N GLY A 492 13.78 1.60 9.77
CA GLY A 492 14.13 1.87 8.38
C GLY A 492 15.50 2.52 8.16
N GLY A 493 16.13 3.06 9.21
CA GLY A 493 17.48 3.63 9.16
C GLY A 493 18.61 2.62 9.39
N GLU A 494 19.84 3.11 9.32
CA GLU A 494 21.07 2.36 9.55
C GLU A 494 21.82 2.87 10.76
N ILE A 495 22.20 1.97 11.66
CA ILE A 495 23.05 2.29 12.81
C ILE A 495 24.51 2.11 12.37
N SER A 496 25.25 3.21 12.33
CA SER A 496 26.69 3.18 12.00
C SER A 496 27.57 3.13 13.27
N GLY A 497 28.77 2.56 13.13
CA GLY A 497 29.76 2.48 14.21
C GLY A 497 29.45 1.39 15.24
N ALA A 498 30.19 1.39 16.35
CA ALA A 498 29.92 0.57 17.53
C ALA A 498 30.46 1.28 18.78
N ASN A 499 29.80 1.14 19.93
CA ASN A 499 30.39 1.54 21.22
C ASN A 499 31.40 0.49 21.70
N ALA A 500 32.07 0.77 22.83
CA ALA A 500 33.06 -0.13 23.41
C ALA A 500 32.50 -1.52 23.79
N ASP A 501 31.18 -1.62 24.04
CA ASP A 501 30.50 -2.86 24.44
C ASP A 501 30.01 -3.69 23.24
N GLY A 502 30.00 -3.13 22.03
CA GLY A 502 29.76 -3.82 20.77
C GLY A 502 28.33 -4.30 20.51
N ALA A 503 27.38 -4.09 21.43
CA ALA A 503 25.98 -4.50 21.27
C ALA A 503 25.03 -3.28 21.19
N PRO A 504 24.17 -3.19 20.17
CA PRO A 504 23.19 -2.11 20.10
C PRO A 504 22.08 -2.31 21.15
N THR A 505 21.55 -1.21 21.66
CA THR A 505 20.36 -1.16 22.50
C THR A 505 19.18 -0.60 21.71
N PHE A 506 17.97 -0.98 22.12
CA PHE A 506 16.74 -0.61 21.42
C PHE A 506 15.76 0.11 22.35
N LEU A 507 15.12 1.15 21.82
CA LEU A 507 13.98 1.82 22.44
C LEU A 507 12.73 1.49 21.62
N VAL A 508 11.75 0.85 22.26
CA VAL A 508 10.49 0.47 21.62
C VAL A 508 9.33 1.06 22.40
N ALA A 509 8.43 1.73 21.67
CA ALA A 509 7.17 2.21 22.21
C ALA A 509 6.02 1.59 21.41
N ALA A 510 5.06 1.00 22.10
CA ALA A 510 3.87 0.44 21.47
C ALA A 510 2.60 0.82 22.23
N LEU A 511 1.51 1.08 21.49
CA LEU A 511 0.18 1.30 22.05
C LEU A 511 -0.84 0.47 21.27
N LYS A 512 -1.69 -0.26 21.99
CA LYS A 512 -2.77 -1.03 21.36
C LYS A 512 -3.66 -0.13 20.52
N ASP A 513 -4.31 -0.73 19.53
CA ASP A 513 -5.47 -0.10 18.92
C ASP A 513 -6.61 -0.01 19.97
N PRO A 514 -7.13 1.18 20.30
CA PRO A 514 -8.20 1.33 21.28
C PRO A 514 -9.51 0.63 20.88
N TYR A 515 -9.66 0.21 19.63
CA TYR A 515 -10.83 -0.49 19.10
C TYR A 515 -10.61 -2.00 18.90
N SER A 516 -9.44 -2.54 19.24
CA SER A 516 -9.12 -3.96 19.05
C SER A 516 -8.57 -4.58 20.34
N GLY A 517 -7.99 -5.77 20.23
CA GLY A 517 -7.40 -6.54 21.33
C GLY A 517 -6.29 -5.78 22.07
N ASN A 518 -5.95 -6.28 23.28
CA ASN A 518 -4.79 -5.77 24.02
C ASN A 518 -3.48 -6.24 23.37
N LEU A 519 -2.40 -5.48 23.59
CA LEU A 519 -1.06 -5.97 23.26
C LEU A 519 -0.71 -7.17 24.15
N ASP A 520 -0.31 -8.27 23.53
CA ASP A 520 0.18 -9.46 24.23
C ASP A 520 1.67 -9.33 24.55
N ARG A 521 2.50 -9.12 23.52
CA ARG A 521 3.96 -9.03 23.63
C ARG A 521 4.57 -8.17 22.53
N ILE A 522 5.81 -7.73 22.77
CA ILE A 522 6.71 -7.20 21.74
C ILE A 522 7.78 -8.27 21.51
N GLN A 523 7.94 -8.70 20.26
CA GLN A 523 8.98 -9.64 19.84
C GLN A 523 9.93 -8.91 18.89
N ILE A 524 11.24 -9.03 19.15
CA ILE A 524 12.28 -8.50 18.28
C ILE A 524 12.94 -9.69 17.59
N VAL A 525 12.64 -9.87 16.31
CA VAL A 525 13.26 -10.88 15.44
C VAL A 525 14.51 -10.28 14.83
N LYS A 526 15.62 -11.03 14.87
CA LYS A 526 16.91 -10.59 14.34
C LYS A 526 17.40 -11.58 13.29
N GLY A 527 17.66 -11.10 12.08
CA GLY A 527 18.56 -11.77 11.15
C GLY A 527 19.97 -11.18 11.30
N TRP A 528 21.00 -11.99 11.14
CA TRP A 528 22.38 -11.54 11.18
C TRP A 528 23.20 -12.28 10.14
N LEU A 529 24.30 -11.69 9.70
CA LEU A 529 25.36 -12.35 8.94
C LEU A 529 26.51 -12.60 9.91
N ASP A 530 26.95 -13.86 10.06
CA ASP A 530 28.05 -14.19 10.96
C ASP A 530 29.43 -13.97 10.32
N GLY A 531 30.50 -14.18 11.10
CA GLY A 531 31.87 -13.99 10.62
C GLY A 531 32.33 -14.99 9.54
N SER A 532 31.53 -16.03 9.26
CA SER A 532 31.77 -16.99 8.19
C SER A 532 30.99 -16.68 6.91
N GLY A 533 30.10 -15.67 6.94
CA GLY A 533 29.26 -15.29 5.82
C GLY A 533 27.96 -16.10 5.71
N GLU A 534 27.54 -16.75 6.80
CA GLU A 534 26.27 -17.48 6.90
C GLU A 534 25.21 -16.62 7.61
N THR A 535 23.94 -16.76 7.19
CA THR A 535 22.79 -15.98 7.69
C THR A 535 21.75 -16.79 8.43
#